data_AF-A0A3L5HA13-F1
#
_entry.id   AF-A0A3L5HA13-F1
#
_cell.length_a   1.000
_cell.length_b   1.000
_cell.length_c   1.000
_cell.angle_alpha   90.00
_cell.angle_beta   90.00
_cell.angle_gamma   90.00
#
_symmetry.space_group_name_H-M   'P 1'
#
loop_
_entity.id
_entity.type
_entity.pdbx_description
1 polymer ?
#
loop_
_entity_poly.entity_id
_entity_poly.type
_entity_poly.pdbx_seq_one_letter_code
_entity_poly.pdbx_strand_id
1 'polypeptide(L)'
;MSTKFRTVITTAGAAKLAAATAPGGRKVNITTMAVGDGGGKLPVPDAGQTGLIHEVWRHALNKISQDKRNSNYIIAELVIPPEVGGFWMRELGLYDDAGTLIAVANMAESYKPALAEGSGRSQTCRMVIIVSSVASVELTIDTTTVMATQDYVDDKIAEHEQSRRHPDASLTAKGFTQLSSATNSTSETLAATPKAVKTAYDLANGKYTAQDATTARKGLVQLSSVTNSDSETLAATPKAVKAAYDLANGKYTAQDATTARKGLVQLSSVTNSDSETLAATPKAVKSAYDNAEKRLQKDQNGADIPGKDTFTKNIGACRAYSGALSTEAGNWTTAQFIDWLESQGAFNHPYW
;
A
#
# COMPACT_ATOMS: atom_id res chain seq x y z
N MET A 1 -81.19 17.81 -5.63
CA MET A 1 -81.23 17.11 -6.94
C MET A 1 -80.83 15.66 -6.69
N SER A 2 -81.70 14.68 -6.94
CA SER A 2 -81.32 13.27 -6.83
C SER A 2 -80.37 12.91 -7.97
N THR A 3 -79.15 12.50 -7.65
CA THR A 3 -78.20 11.98 -8.64
C THR A 3 -78.76 10.69 -9.25
N LYS A 4 -78.86 10.63 -10.59
CA LYS A 4 -79.43 9.49 -11.33
C LYS A 4 -78.68 8.18 -11.08
N PHE A 5 -77.36 8.29 -10.87
CA PHE A 5 -76.49 7.18 -10.50
C PHE A 5 -75.88 7.46 -9.14
N ARG A 6 -75.86 6.46 -8.26
CA ARG A 6 -75.34 6.57 -6.90
C ARG A 6 -74.82 5.24 -6.42
N THR A 7 -73.87 5.32 -5.49
CA THR A 7 -73.40 4.20 -4.69
C THR A 7 -73.99 4.32 -3.30
N VAL A 8 -74.49 3.20 -2.75
CA VAL A 8 -75.01 3.10 -1.39
C VAL A 8 -74.23 2.02 -0.65
N ILE A 9 -73.72 2.35 0.53
CA ILE A 9 -73.15 1.36 1.45
C ILE A 9 -74.32 0.62 2.10
N THR A 10 -74.28 -0.70 2.09
CA THR A 10 -75.33 -1.52 2.69
C THR A 10 -75.26 -1.46 4.21
N THR A 11 -76.35 -1.80 4.90
CA THR A 11 -76.38 -1.90 6.37
C THR A 11 -75.32 -2.88 6.87
N ALA A 12 -75.12 -4.00 6.16
CA ALA A 12 -74.08 -4.98 6.47
C ALA A 12 -72.65 -4.43 6.25
N GLY A 13 -72.44 -3.72 5.14
CA GLY A 13 -71.18 -3.06 4.84
C GLY A 13 -70.82 -1.98 5.84
N ALA A 14 -71.78 -1.14 6.22
CA ALA A 14 -71.61 -0.11 7.24
C ALA A 14 -71.24 -0.71 8.61
N ALA A 15 -71.87 -1.82 9.00
CA ALA A 15 -71.54 -2.52 10.23
C ALA A 15 -70.11 -3.08 10.23
N LYS A 16 -69.66 -3.67 9.10
CA LYS A 16 -68.29 -4.18 8.96
C LYS A 16 -67.25 -3.06 8.93
N LEU A 17 -67.52 -1.98 8.20
CA LEU A 17 -66.64 -0.81 8.16
C LEU A 17 -66.52 -0.15 9.54
N ALA A 18 -67.62 -0.07 10.30
CA ALA A 18 -67.61 0.42 11.67
C ALA A 18 -66.80 -0.50 12.61
N ALA A 19 -67.02 -1.82 12.54
CA ALA A 19 -66.26 -2.79 13.34
C ALA A 19 -64.74 -2.74 13.07
N ALA A 20 -64.35 -2.47 11.82
CA ALA A 20 -62.96 -2.31 11.43
C ALA A 20 -62.28 -1.04 11.97
N THR A 21 -63.05 -0.05 12.46
CA THR A 21 -62.48 1.16 13.11
C THR A 21 -62.20 0.99 14.60
N ALA A 22 -62.67 -0.11 15.23
CA ALA A 22 -62.38 -0.39 16.62
C ALA A 22 -60.88 -0.72 16.84
N PRO A 23 -60.29 -0.45 18.02
CA PRO A 23 -58.92 -0.84 18.33
C PRO A 23 -58.72 -2.35 18.16
N GLY A 24 -57.84 -2.76 17.24
CA GLY A 24 -57.62 -4.18 16.90
C GLY A 24 -58.66 -4.79 15.95
N GLY A 25 -59.56 -3.97 15.38
CA GLY A 25 -60.55 -4.41 14.40
C GLY A 25 -59.90 -4.96 13.12
N ARG A 26 -60.45 -6.06 12.60
CA ARG A 26 -60.04 -6.62 11.32
C ARG A 26 -60.49 -5.69 10.19
N LYS A 27 -59.57 -5.26 9.34
CA LYS A 27 -59.88 -4.45 8.16
C LYS A 27 -60.82 -5.21 7.23
N VAL A 28 -61.76 -4.50 6.61
CA VAL A 28 -62.63 -5.05 5.58
C VAL A 28 -61.80 -5.25 4.33
N ASN A 29 -61.61 -6.50 3.92
CA ASN A 29 -60.90 -6.84 2.71
C ASN A 29 -61.90 -7.02 1.57
N ILE A 30 -62.01 -6.02 0.70
CA ILE A 30 -62.91 -6.06 -0.45
C ILE A 30 -62.19 -6.80 -1.58
N THR A 31 -62.68 -7.99 -1.93
CA THR A 31 -61.98 -8.91 -2.82
C THR A 31 -62.62 -9.03 -4.18
N THR A 32 -63.95 -8.93 -4.26
CA THR A 32 -64.70 -9.20 -5.49
C THR A 32 -65.70 -8.10 -5.81
N MET A 33 -65.93 -7.90 -7.10
CA MET A 33 -67.01 -7.08 -7.61
C MET A 33 -67.90 -7.94 -8.50
N ALA A 34 -69.21 -7.80 -8.32
CA ALA A 34 -70.20 -8.39 -9.20
C ALA A 34 -70.88 -7.33 -10.06
N VAL A 35 -71.28 -7.75 -11.24
CA VAL A 35 -72.02 -6.98 -12.24
C VAL A 35 -73.36 -7.66 -12.41
N GLY A 36 -74.43 -6.87 -12.44
CA GLY A 36 -75.79 -7.35 -12.63
C GLY A 36 -76.53 -6.57 -13.71
N ASP A 37 -77.57 -7.20 -14.25
CA ASP A 37 -78.44 -6.60 -15.26
C ASP A 37 -79.71 -5.98 -14.65
N GLY A 38 -79.86 -6.00 -13.33
CA GLY A 38 -80.99 -5.40 -12.61
C GLY A 38 -82.35 -6.05 -12.91
N GLY A 39 -82.39 -7.26 -13.44
CA GLY A 39 -83.62 -7.92 -13.87
C GLY A 39 -84.29 -7.24 -15.08
N GLY A 40 -83.47 -6.59 -15.92
CA GLY A 40 -83.94 -5.91 -17.13
C GLY A 40 -84.38 -4.45 -16.94
N LYS A 41 -84.30 -3.91 -15.71
CA LYS A 41 -84.64 -2.52 -15.39
C LYS A 41 -83.50 -1.86 -14.63
N LEU A 42 -83.38 -0.53 -14.72
CA LEU A 42 -82.39 0.22 -13.93
C LEU A 42 -82.76 0.15 -12.43
N PRO A 43 -81.95 -0.50 -11.58
CA PRO A 43 -82.27 -0.65 -10.18
C PRO A 43 -82.01 0.63 -9.39
N VAL A 44 -82.73 0.77 -8.27
CA VAL A 44 -82.49 1.83 -7.29
C VAL A 44 -81.71 1.20 -6.12
N PRO A 45 -80.43 1.56 -5.92
CA PRO A 45 -79.63 0.98 -4.83
C PRO A 45 -80.27 1.24 -3.48
N ASP A 46 -80.38 0.20 -2.65
CA ASP A 46 -80.96 0.23 -1.31
C ASP A 46 -79.98 -0.30 -0.26
N ALA A 47 -79.98 0.31 0.92
CA ALA A 47 -79.07 -0.06 2.00
C ALA A 47 -79.40 -1.45 2.59
N GLY A 48 -80.64 -1.92 2.46
CA GLY A 48 -81.07 -3.25 2.91
C GLY A 48 -80.66 -4.40 1.99
N GLN A 49 -80.05 -4.13 0.83
CA GLN A 49 -79.63 -5.18 -0.10
C GLN A 49 -78.55 -6.08 0.50
N THR A 50 -78.75 -7.39 0.36
CA THR A 50 -77.77 -8.43 0.69
C THR A 50 -77.08 -9.02 -0.54
N GLY A 51 -77.60 -8.69 -1.73
CA GLY A 51 -77.08 -9.10 -3.04
C GLY A 51 -77.61 -8.19 -4.15
N LEU A 52 -77.10 -8.39 -5.36
CA LEU A 52 -77.63 -7.76 -6.58
C LEU A 52 -79.01 -8.32 -6.92
N ILE A 53 -79.84 -7.55 -7.63
CA ILE A 53 -81.18 -8.00 -8.05
C ILE A 53 -81.05 -9.18 -9.01
N HIS A 54 -80.13 -9.10 -9.97
CA HIS A 54 -79.77 -10.22 -10.83
C HIS A 54 -78.30 -10.13 -11.24
N GLU A 55 -77.48 -10.93 -10.57
CA GLU A 55 -76.05 -11.04 -10.81
C GLU A 55 -75.78 -11.86 -12.09
N VAL A 56 -75.03 -11.29 -13.02
CA VAL A 56 -74.65 -11.94 -14.28
C VAL A 56 -73.18 -12.35 -14.29
N TRP A 57 -72.34 -11.66 -13.54
CA TRP A 57 -70.92 -11.98 -13.46
C TRP A 57 -70.30 -11.48 -12.16
N ARG A 58 -69.36 -12.24 -11.60
CA ARG A 58 -68.57 -11.86 -10.42
C ARG A 58 -67.13 -12.29 -10.61
N HIS A 59 -66.20 -11.42 -10.24
CA HIS A 59 -64.79 -11.73 -10.30
C HIS A 59 -63.98 -10.94 -9.27
N ALA A 60 -62.74 -11.37 -9.05
CA ALA A 60 -61.78 -10.64 -8.22
C ALA A 60 -61.49 -9.26 -8.80
N LEU A 61 -61.32 -8.26 -7.92
CA LEU A 61 -60.98 -6.89 -8.29
C LEU A 61 -59.60 -6.83 -8.96
N ASN A 62 -59.47 -6.00 -10.00
CA ASN A 62 -58.18 -5.72 -10.65
C ASN A 62 -57.40 -4.64 -9.90
N LYS A 63 -58.11 -3.69 -9.28
CA LYS A 63 -57.51 -2.59 -8.52
C LYS A 63 -58.46 -2.13 -7.41
N ILE A 64 -57.91 -1.92 -6.22
CA ILE A 64 -58.55 -1.14 -5.16
C ILE A 64 -57.56 -0.07 -4.72
N SER A 65 -58.00 1.19 -4.66
CA SER A 65 -57.11 2.30 -4.33
C SER A 65 -57.86 3.44 -3.66
N GLN A 66 -57.15 4.23 -2.88
CA GLN A 66 -57.65 5.48 -2.34
C GLN A 66 -57.53 6.58 -3.39
N ASP A 67 -58.55 7.43 -3.52
CA ASP A 67 -58.50 8.58 -4.43
C ASP A 67 -57.47 9.61 -3.93
N LYS A 68 -56.62 10.10 -4.86
CA LYS A 68 -55.53 11.05 -4.53
C LYS A 68 -56.04 12.45 -4.14
N ARG A 69 -57.26 12.82 -4.52
CA ARG A 69 -57.85 14.16 -4.23
C ARG A 69 -58.78 14.11 -3.02
N ASN A 70 -59.46 12.98 -2.80
CA ASN A 70 -60.40 12.79 -1.71
C ASN A 70 -59.97 11.59 -0.86
N SER A 71 -59.36 11.86 0.30
CA SER A 71 -58.86 10.81 1.21
C SER A 71 -59.94 9.84 1.69
N ASN A 72 -61.22 10.18 1.58
CA ASN A 72 -62.32 9.34 2.07
C ASN A 72 -62.94 8.47 0.96
N TYR A 73 -62.40 8.54 -0.27
CA TYR A 73 -62.94 7.83 -1.42
C TYR A 73 -62.08 6.61 -1.72
N ILE A 74 -62.73 5.46 -1.81
CA ILE A 74 -62.12 4.22 -2.25
C ILE A 74 -62.67 3.91 -3.63
N ILE A 75 -61.76 3.68 -4.57
CA ILE A 75 -62.04 3.33 -5.95
C ILE A 75 -61.73 1.84 -6.10
N ALA A 76 -62.76 1.06 -6.41
CA ALA A 76 -62.63 -0.34 -6.80
C ALA A 76 -62.85 -0.45 -8.30
N GLU A 77 -61.93 -1.12 -9.00
CA GLU A 77 -61.97 -1.33 -10.44
C GLU A 77 -61.96 -2.82 -10.76
N LEU A 78 -62.88 -3.20 -11.64
CA LEU A 78 -63.02 -4.54 -12.21
C LEU A 78 -62.91 -4.43 -13.72
N VAL A 79 -62.04 -5.22 -14.32
CA VAL A 79 -61.89 -5.33 -15.77
C VAL A 79 -62.61 -6.58 -16.22
N ILE A 80 -63.65 -6.41 -17.03
CA ILE A 80 -64.34 -7.49 -17.73
C ILE A 80 -63.54 -7.79 -19.01
N PRO A 81 -62.98 -9.00 -19.17
CA PRO A 81 -62.19 -9.36 -20.33
C PRO A 81 -63.10 -9.57 -21.57
N PRO A 82 -62.53 -9.55 -22.80
CA PRO A 82 -63.34 -9.61 -24.02
C PRO A 82 -64.10 -10.93 -24.22
N GLU A 83 -63.65 -12.03 -23.62
CA GLU A 83 -64.26 -13.35 -23.69
C GLU A 83 -65.55 -13.44 -22.85
N VAL A 84 -65.69 -12.56 -21.84
CA VAL A 84 -66.85 -12.51 -20.95
C VAL A 84 -67.78 -11.38 -21.38
N GLY A 85 -69.01 -11.73 -21.76
CA GLY A 85 -70.02 -10.76 -22.23
C GLY A 85 -71.34 -11.44 -22.55
N GLY A 86 -72.18 -10.75 -23.34
CA GLY A 86 -73.53 -11.19 -23.69
C GLY A 86 -74.62 -10.68 -22.73
N PHE A 87 -74.29 -9.73 -21.85
CA PHE A 87 -75.19 -9.23 -20.82
C PHE A 87 -75.25 -7.71 -20.74
N TRP A 88 -76.37 -7.21 -20.22
CA TRP A 88 -76.54 -5.80 -19.86
C TRP A 88 -75.94 -5.53 -18.48
N MET A 89 -75.31 -4.37 -18.32
CA MET A 89 -74.76 -3.91 -17.05
C MET A 89 -75.63 -2.75 -16.56
N ARG A 90 -76.22 -2.92 -15.37
CA ARG A 90 -77.11 -1.92 -14.73
C ARG A 90 -76.80 -1.72 -13.25
N GLU A 91 -76.22 -2.71 -12.60
CA GLU A 91 -75.81 -2.66 -11.19
C GLU A 91 -74.42 -3.23 -10.95
N LEU A 92 -73.77 -2.73 -9.91
CA LEU A 92 -72.47 -3.17 -9.42
C LEU A 92 -72.57 -3.44 -7.91
N GLY A 93 -71.93 -4.51 -7.45
CA GLY A 93 -71.86 -4.87 -6.04
C GLY A 93 -70.43 -5.14 -5.61
N LEU A 94 -69.99 -4.55 -4.50
CA LEU A 94 -68.69 -4.84 -3.89
C LEU A 94 -68.86 -5.82 -2.75
N TYR A 95 -68.07 -6.90 -2.74
CA TYR A 95 -68.14 -7.93 -1.73
C TYR A 95 -66.79 -8.09 -1.03
N ASP A 96 -66.83 -8.44 0.25
CA ASP A 96 -65.65 -8.79 1.02
C ASP A 96 -65.25 -10.27 0.90
N ASP A 97 -64.14 -10.63 1.55
CA ASP A 97 -63.61 -12.00 1.64
C ASP A 97 -64.59 -13.02 2.26
N ALA A 98 -65.54 -12.56 3.08
CA ALA A 98 -66.62 -13.37 3.63
C ALA A 98 -67.87 -13.42 2.74
N GLY A 99 -67.83 -12.82 1.54
CA GLY A 99 -68.95 -12.78 0.60
C GLY A 99 -70.08 -11.82 0.99
N THR A 100 -69.86 -10.92 1.95
CA THR A 100 -70.84 -9.90 2.36
C THR A 100 -70.85 -8.73 1.40
N LEU A 101 -72.03 -8.33 0.91
CA LEU A 101 -72.19 -7.14 0.07
C LEU A 101 -71.92 -5.89 0.90
N ILE A 102 -70.82 -5.19 0.61
CA ILE A 102 -70.38 -3.97 1.30
C ILE A 102 -71.07 -2.74 0.73
N ALA A 103 -71.19 -2.67 -0.59
CA ALA A 103 -71.82 -1.55 -1.26
C ALA A 103 -72.48 -2.00 -2.55
N VAL A 104 -73.52 -1.27 -2.96
CA VAL A 104 -74.26 -1.49 -4.20
C VAL A 104 -74.40 -0.16 -4.93
N ALA A 105 -74.26 -0.19 -6.26
CA ALA A 105 -74.37 0.98 -7.10
C ALA A 105 -75.20 0.66 -8.35
N ASN A 106 -75.90 1.67 -8.87
CA ASN A 106 -76.47 1.62 -10.20
C ASN A 106 -75.57 2.34 -11.20
N MET A 107 -75.56 1.86 -12.45
CA MET A 107 -74.78 2.44 -13.54
C MET A 107 -75.66 2.71 -14.76
N ALA A 108 -75.16 3.53 -15.69
CA ALA A 108 -75.85 3.73 -16.96
C ALA A 108 -75.97 2.40 -17.69
N GLU A 109 -77.14 2.15 -18.28
CA GLU A 109 -77.40 0.92 -19.00
C GLU A 109 -76.40 0.78 -20.15
N SER A 110 -75.56 -0.25 -20.09
CA SER A 110 -74.54 -0.50 -21.09
C SER A 110 -74.52 -1.99 -21.42
N TYR A 111 -74.50 -2.32 -22.71
CA TYR A 111 -74.39 -3.70 -23.15
C TYR A 111 -72.92 -4.08 -23.33
N LYS A 112 -72.52 -5.22 -22.75
CA LYS A 112 -71.18 -5.79 -22.91
C LYS A 112 -71.26 -6.96 -23.88
N PRO A 113 -70.95 -6.78 -25.17
CA PRO A 113 -70.96 -7.88 -26.14
C PRO A 113 -69.92 -8.95 -25.79
N ALA A 114 -70.26 -10.20 -26.12
CA ALA A 114 -69.34 -11.33 -26.07
C ALA A 114 -68.44 -11.36 -27.31
N LEU A 115 -67.25 -11.96 -27.21
CA LEU A 115 -66.35 -12.13 -28.37
C LEU A 115 -67.04 -12.86 -29.55
N ALA A 116 -67.91 -13.83 -29.25
CA ALA A 116 -68.68 -14.58 -30.24
C ALA A 116 -69.65 -13.71 -31.07
N GLU A 117 -70.02 -12.53 -30.58
CA GLU A 117 -70.89 -11.56 -31.28
C GLU A 117 -70.08 -10.64 -32.21
N GLY A 118 -68.78 -10.88 -32.38
CA GLY A 118 -67.90 -10.15 -33.28
C GLY A 118 -67.40 -8.80 -32.75
N SER A 119 -67.68 -8.47 -31.48
CA SER A 119 -67.23 -7.23 -30.83
C SER A 119 -66.73 -7.44 -29.40
N GLY A 120 -65.82 -8.41 -29.20
CA GLY A 120 -65.17 -8.61 -27.91
C GLY A 120 -64.37 -7.37 -27.50
N ARG A 121 -64.93 -6.56 -26.61
CA ARG A 121 -64.27 -5.38 -26.02
C ARG A 121 -63.93 -5.70 -24.58
N SER A 122 -62.85 -5.14 -24.04
CA SER A 122 -62.66 -5.11 -22.59
C SER A 122 -63.43 -3.92 -22.01
N GLN A 123 -64.11 -4.11 -20.89
CA GLN A 123 -64.84 -3.04 -20.21
C GLN A 123 -64.33 -2.92 -18.78
N THR A 124 -63.93 -1.71 -18.39
CA THR A 124 -63.59 -1.44 -16.99
C THR A 124 -64.82 -0.90 -16.27
N CYS A 125 -65.22 -1.55 -15.19
CA CYS A 125 -66.24 -1.12 -14.26
C CYS A 125 -65.55 -0.50 -13.04
N ARG A 126 -65.84 0.77 -12.77
CA ARG A 126 -65.28 1.51 -11.64
C ARG A 126 -66.39 1.89 -10.68
N MET A 127 -66.27 1.46 -9.44
CA MET A 127 -67.19 1.80 -8.36
C MET A 127 -66.46 2.61 -7.29
N VAL A 128 -67.04 3.75 -6.91
CA VAL A 128 -66.50 4.61 -5.86
C VAL A 128 -67.39 4.50 -4.63
N ILE A 129 -66.78 4.19 -3.48
CA ILE A 129 -67.43 4.22 -2.17
C ILE A 129 -66.81 5.32 -1.30
N ILE A 130 -67.63 5.92 -0.44
CA ILE A 130 -67.20 6.96 0.49
C ILE A 130 -67.24 6.35 1.89
N VAL A 131 -66.08 6.25 2.53
CA VAL A 131 -65.95 5.68 3.89
C VAL A 131 -65.59 6.77 4.89
N SER A 132 -65.97 6.57 6.16
CA SER A 132 -65.59 7.49 7.24
C SER A 132 -64.09 7.44 7.55
N SER A 133 -63.45 6.29 7.33
CA SER A 133 -62.01 6.10 7.47
C SER A 133 -61.52 5.05 6.48
N VAL A 134 -60.53 5.36 5.65
CA VAL A 134 -59.93 4.37 4.75
C VAL A 134 -59.09 3.33 5.48
N ALA A 135 -58.71 3.58 6.74
CA ALA A 135 -57.96 2.62 7.55
C ALA A 135 -58.80 1.37 7.89
N SER A 136 -60.12 1.47 7.79
CA SER A 136 -61.05 0.34 7.98
C SER A 136 -61.07 -0.63 6.79
N VAL A 137 -60.43 -0.27 5.67
CA VAL A 137 -60.40 -1.08 4.45
C VAL A 137 -58.96 -1.50 4.16
N GLU A 138 -58.81 -2.77 3.80
CA GLU A 138 -57.54 -3.29 3.29
C GLU A 138 -57.44 -2.98 1.78
N LEU A 139 -56.41 -2.21 1.40
CA LEU A 139 -56.17 -1.78 0.02
C LEU A 139 -55.18 -2.70 -0.70
N THR A 140 -55.23 -3.99 -0.40
CA THR A 140 -54.33 -5.00 -0.97
C THR A 140 -55.13 -5.96 -1.82
N ILE A 141 -54.71 -6.13 -3.08
CA ILE A 141 -55.22 -7.16 -3.99
C ILE A 141 -54.23 -8.30 -4.07
N ASP A 142 -54.73 -9.53 -4.13
CA ASP A 142 -53.93 -10.68 -4.53
C ASP A 142 -53.76 -10.65 -6.06
N THR A 143 -52.64 -10.12 -6.52
CA THR A 143 -52.36 -9.88 -7.95
C THR A 143 -51.95 -11.14 -8.72
N THR A 144 -52.01 -12.33 -8.12
CA THR A 144 -51.49 -13.56 -8.76
C THR A 144 -52.41 -14.11 -9.86
N THR A 145 -53.65 -13.63 -9.97
CA THR A 145 -54.69 -14.21 -10.85
C THR A 145 -55.43 -13.21 -11.74
N VAL A 146 -55.04 -11.93 -11.77
CA VAL A 146 -55.79 -10.86 -12.48
C VAL A 146 -54.96 -10.18 -13.56
N MET A 147 -55.60 -9.83 -14.68
CA MET A 147 -55.00 -9.06 -15.77
C MET A 147 -54.72 -7.62 -15.30
N ALA A 148 -53.48 -7.15 -15.44
CA ALA A 148 -53.11 -5.78 -15.13
C ALA A 148 -53.57 -4.82 -16.25
N THR A 149 -54.06 -3.63 -15.87
CA THR A 149 -54.31 -2.55 -16.83
C THR A 149 -52.97 -1.95 -17.28
N GLN A 150 -52.94 -1.36 -18.48
CA GLN A 150 -51.74 -0.67 -18.98
C GLN A 150 -51.28 0.44 -18.01
N ASP A 151 -52.21 1.26 -17.53
CA ASP A 151 -51.92 2.34 -16.57
C ASP A 151 -51.28 1.80 -15.28
N TYR A 152 -51.69 0.63 -14.78
CA TYR A 152 -51.08 0.02 -13.60
C TYR A 152 -49.63 -0.38 -13.85
N VAL A 153 -49.34 -0.92 -15.03
CA VAL A 153 -47.98 -1.32 -15.41
C VAL A 153 -47.08 -0.08 -15.57
N ASP A 154 -47.55 0.93 -16.27
CA ASP A 154 -46.78 2.17 -16.50
C ASP A 154 -46.50 2.90 -15.18
N ASP A 155 -47.49 3.00 -14.27
CA ASP A 155 -47.30 3.56 -12.93
C ASP A 155 -46.22 2.79 -12.13
N LYS A 156 -46.22 1.45 -12.21
CA LYS A 156 -45.26 0.61 -11.49
C LYS A 156 -43.85 0.66 -12.07
N ILE A 157 -43.71 0.79 -13.39
CA ILE A 157 -42.43 1.02 -14.05
C ILE A 157 -41.88 2.38 -13.62
N ALA A 158 -42.68 3.44 -13.65
CA ALA A 158 -42.27 4.77 -13.21
C ALA A 158 -41.86 4.78 -11.72
N GLU A 159 -42.58 4.06 -10.85
CA GLU A 159 -42.20 3.89 -9.44
C GLU A 159 -40.85 3.16 -9.31
N HIS A 160 -40.62 2.12 -10.11
CA HIS A 160 -39.37 1.36 -10.08
C HIS A 160 -38.18 2.17 -10.59
N GLU A 161 -38.34 2.93 -11.68
CA GLU A 161 -37.30 3.79 -12.27
C GLU A 161 -36.82 4.87 -11.31
N GLN A 162 -37.71 5.40 -10.48
CA GLN A 162 -37.37 6.39 -9.44
C GLN A 162 -36.77 5.74 -8.19
N SER A 163 -36.91 4.41 -8.05
CA SER A 163 -36.39 3.67 -6.92
C SER A 163 -34.91 3.29 -7.10
N ARG A 164 -34.25 2.91 -6.00
CA ARG A 164 -32.94 2.23 -6.03
C ARG A 164 -33.05 0.76 -5.61
N ARG A 165 -34.21 0.14 -5.85
CA ARG A 165 -34.48 -1.27 -5.49
C ARG A 165 -33.86 -2.21 -6.52
N HIS A 166 -32.53 -2.17 -6.63
CA HIS A 166 -31.75 -3.09 -7.43
C HIS A 166 -30.69 -3.74 -6.53
N PRO A 167 -30.31 -5.01 -6.75
CA PRO A 167 -29.22 -5.62 -6.03
C PRO A 167 -27.92 -4.80 -6.07
N ASP A 168 -27.16 -4.86 -4.98
CA ASP A 168 -25.84 -4.26 -4.89
C ASP A 168 -24.85 -4.95 -5.84
N ALA A 169 -23.84 -4.20 -6.26
CA ALA A 169 -22.77 -4.74 -7.08
C ALA A 169 -21.90 -5.73 -6.30
N SER A 170 -21.35 -6.71 -6.99
CA SER A 170 -20.35 -7.64 -6.47
C SER A 170 -19.18 -7.77 -7.43
N LEU A 171 -18.18 -8.57 -7.05
CA LEU A 171 -17.04 -8.88 -7.92
C LEU A 171 -17.44 -9.68 -9.18
N THR A 172 -18.61 -10.31 -9.18
CA THR A 172 -19.09 -11.19 -10.26
C THR A 172 -20.38 -10.71 -10.92
N ALA A 173 -21.10 -9.78 -10.29
CA ALA A 173 -22.38 -9.27 -10.77
C ALA A 173 -22.43 -7.74 -10.71
N LYS A 174 -23.01 -7.14 -11.75
CA LYS A 174 -23.26 -5.70 -11.80
C LYS A 174 -24.41 -5.33 -10.86
N GLY A 175 -24.33 -4.16 -10.24
CA GLY A 175 -25.36 -3.62 -9.35
C GLY A 175 -25.03 -2.18 -8.93
N PHE A 176 -25.71 -1.67 -7.91
CA PHE A 176 -25.36 -0.37 -7.32
C PHE A 176 -24.27 -0.48 -6.26
N THR A 177 -23.45 0.55 -6.11
CA THR A 177 -22.39 0.59 -5.09
C THR A 177 -22.42 1.93 -4.39
N GLN A 178 -22.21 1.94 -3.08
CA GLN A 178 -22.05 3.17 -2.31
C GLN A 178 -20.59 3.64 -2.35
N LEU A 179 -20.38 4.95 -2.42
CA LEU A 179 -19.05 5.55 -2.52
C LEU A 179 -18.49 5.89 -1.13
N SER A 180 -17.18 5.70 -0.94
CA SER A 180 -16.47 6.06 0.28
C SER A 180 -15.26 6.96 0.00
N SER A 181 -15.05 7.94 0.88
CA SER A 181 -13.87 8.82 0.87
C SER A 181 -12.82 8.43 1.90
N ALA A 182 -12.99 7.31 2.62
CA ALA A 182 -12.00 6.84 3.58
C ALA A 182 -10.76 6.29 2.88
N THR A 183 -9.57 6.55 3.42
CA THR A 183 -8.28 6.10 2.85
C THR A 183 -7.75 4.79 3.45
N ASN A 184 -8.48 4.23 4.41
CA ASN A 184 -8.12 3.02 5.16
C ASN A 184 -9.30 2.04 5.30
N SER A 185 -10.32 2.16 4.44
CA SER A 185 -11.47 1.27 4.47
C SER A 185 -11.07 -0.15 4.07
N THR A 186 -11.58 -1.14 4.80
CA THR A 186 -11.47 -2.58 4.48
C THR A 186 -12.75 -3.14 3.86
N SER A 187 -13.77 -2.31 3.65
CA SER A 187 -15.04 -2.74 3.06
C SER A 187 -14.87 -3.16 1.60
N GLU A 188 -15.42 -4.31 1.25
CA GLU A 188 -15.50 -4.82 -0.13
C GLU A 188 -16.81 -4.40 -0.84
N THR A 189 -17.72 -3.73 -0.15
CA THR A 189 -19.03 -3.31 -0.66
C THR A 189 -19.08 -1.83 -1.05
N LEU A 190 -18.00 -1.08 -0.79
CA LEU A 190 -17.90 0.34 -1.06
C LEU A 190 -16.84 0.62 -2.13
N ALA A 191 -17.16 1.53 -3.06
CA ALA A 191 -16.20 1.98 -4.06
C ALA A 191 -15.45 3.23 -3.58
N ALA A 192 -14.14 3.29 -3.81
CA ALA A 192 -13.32 4.44 -3.47
C ALA A 192 -13.63 5.64 -4.38
N THR A 193 -13.78 6.82 -3.78
CA THR A 193 -13.92 8.08 -4.53
C THR A 193 -12.57 8.59 -5.03
N PRO A 194 -12.55 9.45 -6.07
CA PRO A 194 -11.34 10.17 -6.47
C PRO A 194 -10.68 10.94 -5.33
N LYS A 195 -11.47 11.43 -4.36
CA LYS A 195 -10.97 12.10 -3.15
C LYS A 195 -10.16 11.15 -2.25
N ALA A 196 -10.65 9.93 -2.02
CA ALA A 196 -9.90 8.92 -1.26
C ALA A 196 -8.58 8.58 -1.97
N VAL A 197 -8.63 8.34 -3.28
CA VAL A 197 -7.46 8.00 -4.09
C VAL A 197 -6.45 9.15 -4.08
N LYS A 198 -6.89 10.40 -4.25
CA LYS A 198 -6.01 11.57 -4.20
C LYS A 198 -5.35 11.73 -2.84
N THR A 199 -6.12 11.60 -1.76
CA THR A 199 -5.56 11.68 -0.39
C THR A 199 -4.52 10.59 -0.15
N ALA A 200 -4.79 9.36 -0.56
CA ALA A 200 -3.83 8.26 -0.45
C ALA A 200 -2.56 8.49 -1.28
N TYR A 201 -2.71 9.04 -2.49
CA TYR A 201 -1.58 9.44 -3.33
C TYR A 201 -0.74 10.54 -2.66
N ASP A 202 -1.37 11.59 -2.14
CA ASP A 202 -0.68 12.70 -1.48
C ASP A 202 0.07 12.22 -0.21
N LEU A 203 -0.53 11.32 0.57
CA LEU A 203 0.12 10.64 1.70
C LEU A 203 1.36 9.84 1.27
N ALA A 204 1.26 9.09 0.17
CA ALA A 204 2.39 8.33 -0.37
C ALA A 204 3.49 9.27 -0.90
N ASN A 205 3.12 10.33 -1.60
CA ASN A 205 4.04 11.33 -2.13
C ASN A 205 4.71 12.15 -1.00
N GLY A 206 3.99 12.48 0.07
CA GLY A 206 4.54 13.13 1.26
C GLY A 206 5.45 12.22 2.09
N LYS A 207 5.31 10.89 2.01
CA LYS A 207 6.33 9.97 2.52
C LYS A 207 7.58 9.92 1.62
N TYR A 208 7.44 10.32 0.36
CA TYR A 208 8.53 10.41 -0.62
C TYR A 208 9.28 11.76 -0.56
N THR A 209 8.80 12.76 0.20
CA THR A 209 9.71 13.80 0.72
C THR A 209 10.55 13.16 1.80
N ALA A 210 11.51 12.34 1.40
CA ALA A 210 12.39 11.70 2.35
C ALA A 210 13.12 12.80 3.10
N GLN A 211 12.98 12.79 4.42
CA GLN A 211 13.79 13.63 5.27
C GLN A 211 15.25 13.28 5.01
N ASP A 212 16.12 14.29 5.05
CA ASP A 212 17.56 14.07 4.94
C ASP A 212 18.02 13.10 6.03
N ALA A 213 18.90 12.18 5.64
CA ALA A 213 19.53 11.27 6.57
C ALA A 213 20.43 12.08 7.51
N THR A 214 20.48 11.64 8.75
CA THR A 214 21.41 12.14 9.76
C THR A 214 22.11 10.95 10.39
N THR A 215 23.14 11.19 11.20
CA THR A 215 23.81 10.14 11.97
C THR A 215 22.88 9.41 12.94
N ALA A 216 21.72 9.99 13.29
CA ALA A 216 20.72 9.41 14.18
C ALA A 216 19.46 8.87 13.46
N ARG A 217 19.26 9.19 12.18
CA ARG A 217 18.00 8.88 11.45
C ARG A 217 18.26 8.53 9.99
N LYS A 218 17.68 7.42 9.52
CA LYS A 218 17.70 7.01 8.11
C LYS A 218 16.95 8.02 7.23
N GLY A 219 17.44 8.28 6.02
CA GLY A 219 16.88 9.27 5.08
C GLY A 219 17.59 9.27 3.73
N LEU A 220 17.34 10.29 2.91
CA LEU A 220 18.09 10.53 1.66
C LEU A 220 19.40 11.27 1.94
N VAL A 221 20.44 11.02 1.13
CA VAL A 221 21.74 11.68 1.24
C VAL A 221 22.20 12.11 -0.15
N GLN A 222 22.72 13.33 -0.27
CA GLN A 222 23.33 13.79 -1.52
C GLN A 222 24.77 13.26 -1.62
N LEU A 223 25.15 12.73 -2.78
CA LEU A 223 26.49 12.18 -3.00
C LEU A 223 27.49 13.28 -3.37
N SER A 224 28.70 13.21 -2.82
CA SER A 224 29.81 14.11 -3.13
C SER A 224 31.06 13.34 -3.55
N SER A 225 31.77 13.86 -4.55
CA SER A 225 33.06 13.32 -5.00
C SER A 225 34.27 14.13 -4.53
N VAL A 226 34.06 15.08 -3.60
CA VAL A 226 35.12 15.88 -2.98
C VAL A 226 35.90 15.00 -1.99
N THR A 227 37.23 15.11 -1.97
CA THR A 227 38.13 14.26 -1.17
C THR A 227 38.52 14.83 0.18
N ASN A 228 38.14 16.08 0.47
CA ASN A 228 38.43 16.83 1.70
C ASN A 228 37.18 17.55 2.25
N SER A 229 36.02 16.90 2.16
CA SER A 229 34.76 17.47 2.63
C SER A 229 34.55 17.23 4.13
N ASP A 230 34.20 18.28 4.86
CA ASP A 230 33.81 18.23 6.29
C ASP A 230 32.29 18.12 6.49
N SER A 231 31.52 17.99 5.40
CA SER A 231 30.05 17.91 5.48
C SER A 231 29.56 16.61 6.11
N GLU A 232 28.67 16.72 7.09
CA GLU A 232 27.94 15.59 7.70
C GLU A 232 26.65 15.21 6.95
N THR A 233 26.26 15.99 5.95
CA THR A 233 25.01 15.78 5.17
C THR A 233 25.25 15.17 3.78
N LEU A 234 26.52 14.96 3.41
CA LEU A 234 26.91 14.40 2.11
C LEU A 234 27.58 13.04 2.29
N ALA A 235 27.27 12.08 1.42
CA ALA A 235 27.94 10.79 1.39
C ALA A 235 29.05 10.77 0.33
N ALA A 236 30.22 10.23 0.69
CA ALA A 236 31.33 10.07 -0.22
C ALA A 236 31.02 9.05 -1.32
N THR A 237 31.29 9.39 -2.58
CA THR A 237 31.18 8.44 -3.69
C THR A 237 32.37 7.47 -3.71
N PRO A 238 32.24 6.28 -4.36
CA PRO A 238 33.38 5.41 -4.62
C PRO A 238 34.52 6.12 -5.35
N LYS A 239 34.21 7.13 -6.18
CA LYS A 239 35.22 7.98 -6.84
C LYS A 239 36.01 8.81 -5.84
N ALA A 240 35.35 9.44 -4.86
CA ALA A 240 36.02 10.18 -3.79
C ALA A 240 36.92 9.27 -2.95
N VAL A 241 36.38 8.11 -2.55
CA VAL A 241 37.11 7.11 -1.76
C VAL A 241 38.33 6.59 -2.52
N LYS A 242 38.18 6.28 -3.81
CA LYS A 242 39.30 5.83 -4.64
C LYS A 242 40.37 6.91 -4.79
N ALA A 243 39.98 8.15 -5.05
CA ALA A 243 40.93 9.26 -5.16
C ALA A 243 41.69 9.53 -3.84
N ALA A 244 41.00 9.45 -2.69
CA ALA A 244 41.65 9.55 -1.38
C ALA A 244 42.60 8.37 -1.11
N TYR A 245 42.20 7.14 -1.48
CA TYR A 245 43.04 5.95 -1.38
C TYR A 245 44.30 6.07 -2.25
N ASP A 246 44.17 6.48 -3.51
CA ASP A 246 45.29 6.65 -4.43
C ASP A 246 46.26 7.73 -3.91
N LEU A 247 45.74 8.83 -3.37
CA LEU A 247 46.55 9.88 -2.73
C LEU A 247 47.30 9.36 -1.50
N ALA A 248 46.65 8.57 -0.65
CA ALA A 248 47.27 7.96 0.52
C ALA A 248 48.36 6.94 0.13
N ASN A 249 48.07 6.10 -0.87
CA ASN A 249 49.03 5.13 -1.40
C ASN A 249 50.24 5.82 -2.03
N GLY A 250 50.04 6.93 -2.75
CA GLY A 250 51.11 7.77 -3.29
C GLY A 250 52.00 8.40 -2.20
N LYS A 251 51.42 8.82 -1.07
CA LYS A 251 52.20 9.34 0.07
C LYS A 251 52.96 8.26 0.82
N TYR A 252 52.41 7.04 0.93
CA TYR A 252 53.12 5.91 1.52
C TYR A 252 54.28 5.42 0.64
N THR A 253 54.29 5.76 -0.65
CA THR A 253 55.28 5.28 -1.61
C THR A 253 56.33 6.32 -2.04
N ALA A 254 56.34 7.56 -1.53
CA ALA A 254 57.19 8.58 -2.14
C ALA A 254 57.95 9.43 -1.12
N GLN A 255 59.17 9.00 -0.78
CA GLN A 255 60.41 9.61 -1.29
C GLN A 255 61.61 8.93 -0.63
N ASP A 256 62.64 8.61 -1.41
CA ASP A 256 63.91 8.17 -0.84
C ASP A 256 64.44 9.26 0.10
N ALA A 257 64.91 8.83 1.27
CA ALA A 257 65.58 9.75 2.17
C ALA A 257 66.85 10.24 1.47
N THR A 258 67.12 11.52 1.64
CA THR A 258 68.38 12.13 1.26
C THR A 258 68.99 12.76 2.51
N THR A 259 70.24 13.19 2.41
CA THR A 259 70.89 13.94 3.49
C THR A 259 70.15 15.23 3.88
N ALA A 260 69.26 15.76 3.04
CA ALA A 260 68.45 16.96 3.29
C ALA A 260 66.97 16.69 3.58
N ARG A 261 66.46 15.46 3.36
CA ARG A 261 65.02 15.16 3.43
C ARG A 261 64.77 13.78 4.02
N LYS A 262 63.89 13.72 5.02
CA LYS A 262 63.41 12.46 5.62
C LYS A 262 62.63 11.65 4.57
N GLY A 263 62.82 10.34 4.56
CA GLY A 263 62.20 9.42 3.61
C GLY A 263 62.47 7.95 3.95
N LEU A 264 62.21 7.05 3.00
CA LEU A 264 62.53 5.64 3.10
C LEU A 264 63.96 5.37 2.59
N VAL A 265 64.68 4.41 3.16
CA VAL A 265 66.05 4.03 2.74
C VAL A 265 66.14 2.52 2.61
N GLN A 266 66.79 2.05 1.55
CA GLN A 266 67.11 0.63 1.41
C GLN A 266 68.34 0.26 2.24
N LEU A 267 68.30 -0.90 2.89
CA LEU A 267 69.40 -1.38 3.72
C LEU A 267 70.42 -2.18 2.91
N SER A 268 71.71 -1.91 3.11
CA SER A 268 72.81 -2.64 2.48
C SER A 268 73.77 -3.23 3.50
N SER A 269 74.22 -4.46 3.23
CA SER A 269 75.19 -5.17 4.08
C SER A 269 76.60 -5.23 3.48
N VAL A 270 76.86 -4.49 2.39
CA VAL A 270 78.22 -4.39 1.84
C VAL A 270 79.05 -3.42 2.67
N THR A 271 80.35 -3.64 2.74
CA THR A 271 81.27 -2.90 3.63
C THR A 271 82.07 -1.82 2.92
N ASN A 272 81.88 -1.65 1.61
CA ASN A 272 82.62 -0.74 0.73
C ASN A 272 81.70 0.04 -0.23
N SER A 273 80.47 0.34 0.19
CA SER A 273 79.56 1.11 -0.65
C SER A 273 79.85 2.60 -0.57
N ASP A 274 79.86 3.26 -1.74
CA ASP A 274 79.87 4.72 -1.86
C ASP A 274 78.46 5.29 -2.07
N SER A 275 77.41 4.49 -1.85
CA SER A 275 76.03 4.91 -2.08
C SER A 275 75.52 5.82 -0.98
N GLU A 276 74.99 6.98 -1.36
CA GLU A 276 74.29 7.91 -0.47
C GLU A 276 72.78 7.61 -0.31
N THR A 277 72.28 6.59 -1.00
CA THR A 277 70.85 6.21 -1.00
C THR A 277 70.57 4.93 -0.20
N LEU A 278 71.62 4.29 0.33
CA LEU A 278 71.53 3.06 1.11
C LEU A 278 72.04 3.30 2.53
N ALA A 279 71.38 2.70 3.53
CA ALA A 279 71.85 2.70 4.91
C ALA A 279 72.58 1.39 5.23
N ALA A 280 73.71 1.48 5.92
CA ALA A 280 74.46 0.33 6.37
C ALA A 280 73.66 -0.49 7.41
N THR A 281 73.61 -1.80 7.23
CA THR A 281 73.03 -2.69 8.25
C THR A 281 73.98 -2.86 9.44
N PRO A 282 73.48 -3.30 10.62
CA PRO A 282 74.33 -3.75 11.71
C PRO A 282 75.34 -4.83 11.29
N LYS A 283 74.99 -5.64 10.28
CA LYS A 283 75.90 -6.64 9.70
C LYS A 283 77.09 -5.97 8.99
N ALA A 284 76.86 -4.98 8.14
CA ALA A 284 77.94 -4.21 7.51
C ALA A 284 78.82 -3.51 8.54
N VAL A 285 78.21 -2.83 9.51
CA VAL A 285 78.92 -2.13 10.59
C VAL A 285 79.77 -3.11 11.40
N LYS A 286 79.22 -4.27 11.77
CA LYS A 286 79.96 -5.31 12.49
C LYS A 286 81.11 -5.88 11.65
N SER A 287 80.90 -6.14 10.36
CA SER A 287 81.98 -6.61 9.49
C SER A 287 83.10 -5.59 9.32
N ALA A 288 82.79 -4.29 9.24
CA ALA A 288 83.79 -3.24 9.23
C ALA A 288 84.54 -3.12 10.58
N TYR A 289 83.81 -3.22 11.70
CA TYR A 289 84.38 -3.23 13.05
C TYR A 289 85.33 -4.43 13.25
N ASP A 290 84.87 -5.65 12.95
CA ASP A 290 85.67 -6.87 13.08
C ASP A 290 86.95 -6.79 12.21
N ASN A 291 86.88 -6.14 11.04
CA ASN A 291 88.06 -5.90 10.19
C ASN A 291 89.01 -4.84 10.80
N ALA A 292 88.48 -3.74 11.33
CA ALA A 292 89.28 -2.72 12.01
C ALA A 292 89.98 -3.26 13.26
N GLU A 293 89.28 -4.07 14.06
CA GLU A 293 89.84 -4.76 15.23
C GLU A 293 91.02 -5.65 14.83
N LYS A 294 90.88 -6.46 13.77
CA LYS A 294 91.99 -7.28 13.24
C LYS A 294 93.22 -6.45 12.84
N ARG A 295 93.03 -5.27 12.26
CA ARG A 295 94.14 -4.38 11.85
C ARG A 295 94.83 -3.69 13.03
N LEU A 296 94.21 -3.66 14.21
CA LEU A 296 94.74 -3.04 15.43
C LEU A 296 95.35 -4.07 16.41
N GLN A 297 95.35 -5.36 16.05
CA GLN A 297 95.94 -6.43 16.86
C GLN A 297 97.46 -6.24 16.99
N LYS A 298 97.93 -5.84 18.18
CA LYS A 298 99.34 -5.52 18.45
C LYS A 298 100.28 -6.70 18.27
N ASP A 299 99.78 -7.91 18.51
CA ASP A 299 100.46 -9.18 18.27
C ASP A 299 100.59 -9.52 16.77
N GLN A 300 99.83 -8.85 15.90
CA GLN A 300 99.89 -8.97 14.44
C GLN A 300 100.58 -7.76 13.75
N ASN A 301 100.96 -6.71 14.50
CA ASN A 301 101.62 -5.53 13.94
C ASN A 301 102.95 -5.92 13.26
N GLY A 302 102.97 -5.84 11.93
CA GLY A 302 104.13 -6.21 11.11
C GLY A 302 104.24 -7.71 10.80
N ALA A 303 103.20 -8.50 11.08
CA ALA A 303 103.10 -9.90 10.65
C ALA A 303 102.97 -10.03 9.14
N ASP A 304 102.28 -9.08 8.50
CA ASP A 304 101.97 -9.03 7.08
C ASP A 304 103.07 -8.35 6.22
N ILE A 305 104.13 -7.82 6.83
CA ILE A 305 105.25 -7.18 6.12
C ILE A 305 106.08 -8.26 5.39
N PRO A 306 106.07 -8.28 4.04
CA PRO A 306 106.93 -9.18 3.28
C PRO A 306 108.37 -8.67 3.36
N GLY A 307 109.33 -9.54 3.70
CA GLY A 307 110.74 -9.15 3.77
C GLY A 307 111.02 -8.08 4.83
N LYS A 308 110.69 -8.39 6.09
CA LYS A 308 110.81 -7.48 7.26
C LYS A 308 112.18 -6.81 7.37
N ASP A 309 113.25 -7.50 7.00
CA ASP A 309 114.62 -6.98 7.05
C ASP A 309 114.88 -5.86 6.04
N THR A 310 114.24 -5.92 4.86
CA THR A 310 114.31 -4.85 3.86
C THR A 310 113.45 -3.68 4.30
N PHE A 311 112.29 -3.95 4.87
CA PHE A 311 111.39 -2.93 5.40
C PHE A 311 112.07 -2.10 6.50
N THR A 312 112.68 -2.73 7.52
CA THR A 312 113.37 -2.02 8.61
C THR A 312 114.52 -1.15 8.10
N LYS A 313 115.28 -1.61 7.10
CA LYS A 313 116.32 -0.82 6.43
C LYS A 313 115.76 0.42 5.73
N ASN A 314 114.69 0.26 4.95
CA ASN A 314 114.11 1.35 4.16
C ASN A 314 113.52 2.48 5.04
N ILE A 315 112.99 2.13 6.22
CA ILE A 315 112.43 3.13 7.15
C ILE A 315 113.48 3.69 8.14
N GLY A 316 114.75 3.27 8.04
CA GLY A 316 115.81 3.73 8.93
C GLY A 316 115.66 3.26 10.38
N ALA A 317 114.96 2.16 10.63
CA ALA A 317 114.74 1.63 11.97
C ALA A 317 115.79 0.57 12.35
N CYS A 318 116.34 0.67 13.56
CA CYS A 318 117.22 -0.34 14.12
C CYS A 318 116.42 -1.59 14.51
N ARG A 319 116.83 -2.78 14.04
CA ARG A 319 116.16 -4.05 14.36
C ARG A 319 116.72 -4.64 15.65
N ALA A 320 115.92 -4.68 16.72
CA ALA A 320 116.24 -5.46 17.91
C ALA A 320 115.86 -6.93 17.70
N TYR A 321 116.82 -7.85 17.79
CA TYR A 321 116.58 -9.30 17.61
C TYR A 321 115.94 -9.95 18.87
N SER A 322 116.12 -9.33 20.05
CA SER A 322 115.44 -9.68 21.31
C SER A 322 115.34 -8.46 22.23
N GLY A 323 114.35 -8.44 23.14
CA GLY A 323 114.16 -7.38 24.14
C GLY A 323 115.00 -7.52 25.41
N ALA A 324 115.84 -8.55 25.50
CA ALA A 324 116.73 -8.81 26.62
C ALA A 324 118.03 -9.46 26.11
N LEU A 325 119.16 -9.00 26.66
CA LEU A 325 120.49 -9.54 26.43
C LEU A 325 120.94 -10.19 27.74
N SER A 326 121.16 -11.50 27.73
CA SER A 326 121.78 -12.22 28.87
C SER A 326 123.25 -12.39 28.55
N THR A 327 124.14 -11.85 29.40
CA THR A 327 125.59 -11.96 29.21
C THR A 327 126.22 -13.14 29.97
N GLU A 328 125.39 -14.02 30.54
CA GLU A 328 125.73 -15.33 31.17
C GLU A 328 126.89 -15.39 32.19
N ALA A 329 127.57 -14.29 32.54
CA ALA A 329 128.73 -14.35 33.44
C ALA A 329 129.02 -13.06 34.23
N GLY A 330 128.71 -13.06 35.53
CA GLY A 330 129.35 -12.23 36.57
C GLY A 330 129.20 -10.71 36.50
N ASN A 331 129.51 -10.02 37.61
CA ASN A 331 129.52 -8.56 37.65
C ASN A 331 130.67 -8.05 36.78
N TRP A 332 130.33 -7.39 35.68
CA TRP A 332 131.30 -6.68 34.85
C TRP A 332 131.52 -5.28 35.38
N THR A 333 132.76 -4.81 35.27
CA THR A 333 133.04 -3.38 35.36
C THR A 333 132.44 -2.67 34.14
N THR A 334 132.15 -1.37 34.26
CA THR A 334 131.65 -0.54 33.15
C THR A 334 132.53 -0.66 31.90
N ALA A 335 133.85 -0.74 32.08
CA ALA A 335 134.80 -0.92 30.97
C ALA A 335 134.60 -2.27 30.25
N GLN A 336 134.50 -3.38 30.99
CA GLN A 336 134.29 -4.71 30.39
C GLN A 336 132.95 -4.81 29.65
N PHE A 337 131.91 -4.14 30.14
CA PHE A 337 130.63 -4.08 29.45
C PHE A 337 130.69 -3.24 28.17
N ILE A 338 131.41 -2.12 28.18
CA ILE A 338 131.63 -1.29 26.99
C ILE A 338 132.46 -2.05 25.94
N ASP A 339 133.56 -2.69 26.34
CA ASP A 339 134.39 -3.49 25.43
C ASP A 339 133.59 -4.64 24.79
N TRP A 340 132.74 -5.31 25.58
CA TRP A 340 131.88 -6.35 25.03
C TRP A 340 130.87 -5.77 24.03
N LEU A 341 130.22 -4.65 24.36
CA LEU A 341 129.31 -3.96 23.42
C LEU A 341 130.02 -3.54 22.13
N GLU A 342 131.23 -3.00 22.20
CA GLU A 342 132.06 -2.69 21.02
C GLU A 342 132.39 -3.95 20.22
N SER A 343 132.75 -5.06 20.88
CA SER A 343 133.04 -6.35 20.21
C SER A 343 131.82 -6.93 19.50
N GLN A 344 130.62 -6.67 20.01
CA GLN A 344 129.35 -7.05 19.37
C GLN A 344 128.89 -6.02 18.33
N GLY A 345 129.70 -4.99 18.06
CA GLY A 345 129.42 -3.98 17.04
C GLY A 345 128.35 -2.95 17.45
N ALA A 346 127.99 -2.86 18.73
CA ALA A 346 126.89 -2.01 19.21
C ALA A 346 127.08 -0.52 18.91
N PHE A 347 128.32 -0.05 18.81
CA PHE A 347 128.68 1.34 18.50
C PHE A 347 129.23 1.54 17.08
N ASN A 348 129.29 0.48 16.26
CA ASN A 348 129.77 0.53 14.88
C ASN A 348 128.60 0.42 13.89
N HIS A 349 127.55 1.21 14.10
CA HIS A 349 126.45 1.34 13.14
C HIS A 349 126.45 2.76 12.57
N PRO A 350 126.29 2.95 11.24
CA PRO A 350 126.39 4.28 10.58
C PRO A 350 125.33 5.32 10.96
N TYR A 351 124.54 5.08 12.01
CA TYR A 351 123.45 5.97 12.46
C TYR A 351 123.46 6.24 13.97
N TRP A 352 124.56 5.97 14.67
CA TRP A 352 124.87 6.54 15.99
C TRP A 352 126.24 7.19 15.97
#